data_AF-A0AAX0B742-F1
#
_entry.id   AF-A0AAX0B742-F1
#
_cell.length_a   1.000
_cell.length_b   1.000
_cell.length_c   1.000
_cell.angle_alpha   90.00
_cell.angle_beta   90.00
_cell.angle_gamma   90.00
#
_symmetry.space_group_name_H-M   'P 1'
#
loop_
_entity.id
_entity.type
_entity.pdbx_description
1 polymer ?
#
loop_
_entity_poly.entity_id
_entity_poly.type
_entity_poly.pdbx_seq_one_letter_code
_entity_poly.pdbx_strand_id
1 'polypeptide(L)' 'MGTIEKYELIIYEMRQALYTLIDKKENLLDMEVIAASQELDKALNEYNIIQSRLLK' A
#
# COMPACT_ATOMS: atom_id res chain seq x y z
N MET A 1 -0.89 3.95 -20.16
CA MET A 1 -0.68 3.51 -18.77
C MET A 1 -1.49 2.26 -18.53
N GLY A 2 -0.81 1.12 -18.36
CA GLY A 2 -1.44 -0.18 -18.14
C GLY A 2 -2.06 -0.31 -16.75
N THR A 3 -2.93 -1.29 -16.57
CA THR A 3 -3.61 -1.54 -15.28
C THR A 3 -2.62 -1.82 -14.15
N ILE A 4 -1.52 -2.54 -14.42
CA ILE A 4 -0.44 -2.80 -13.46
C ILE A 4 0.23 -1.49 -13.00
N GLU A 5 0.65 -0.65 -13.95
CA GLU A 5 1.36 0.61 -13.66
C GLU A 5 0.52 1.55 -12.77
N LYS A 6 -0.80 1.53 -12.93
CA LYS A 6 -1.71 2.29 -12.05
C LYS A 6 -1.72 1.76 -10.62
N TYR A 7 -1.75 0.44 -10.45
CA TYR A 7 -1.69 -0.17 -9.12
C TYR A 7 -0.34 0.05 -8.44
N GLU A 8 0.76 0.00 -9.19
CA GLU A 8 2.10 0.30 -8.68
C GLU A 8 2.20 1.74 -8.18
N LEU A 9 1.62 2.69 -8.92
CA LEU A 9 1.56 4.09 -8.48
C LEU A 9 0.76 4.25 -7.19
N ILE A 10 -0.42 3.63 -7.09
CA ILE A 10 -1.25 3.67 -5.87
C ILE A 10 -0.49 3.10 -4.67
N ILE A 11 0.14 1.92 -4.83
CA ILE A 11 0.94 1.29 -3.77
C ILE A 11 2.10 2.19 -3.35
N TYR A 12 2.76 2.84 -4.32
CA TYR A 12 3.84 3.77 -4.04
C TYR A 12 3.34 4.96 -3.20
N GLU A 13 2.26 5.61 -3.60
CA GLU A 13 1.68 6.74 -2.88
C GLU A 13 1.25 6.36 -1.46
N MET A 14 0.62 5.19 -1.29
CA MET A 14 0.21 4.66 0.02
C MET A 14 1.42 4.39 0.92
N ARG A 15 2.53 3.87 0.38
CA ARG A 15 3.79 3.71 1.12
C ARG A 15 4.35 5.04 1.60
N GLN A 16 4.37 6.06 0.73
CA GLN A 16 4.86 7.39 1.12
C GLN A 16 3.99 8.00 2.22
N ALA A 17 2.67 7.84 2.14
CA ALA A 17 1.75 8.29 3.17
C ALA A 17 1.98 7.57 4.51
N LEU A 18 2.17 6.25 4.48
CA LEU A 18 2.47 5.46 5.67
C LEU A 18 3.80 5.87 6.31
N TYR A 19 4.87 6.06 5.53
CA TYR A 19 6.15 6.54 6.05
C TYR A 19 6.02 7.93 6.67
N THR A 20 5.27 8.82 6.03
CA THR A 20 4.99 10.15 6.60
C THR A 20 4.23 10.05 7.93
N LEU A 21 3.31 9.09 8.07
CA LEU A 21 2.62 8.85 9.34
C LEU A 21 3.56 8.27 10.39
N ILE A 22 4.42 7.31 10.04
CA ILE A 22 5.42 6.73 10.92
C ILE A 22 6.39 7.80 11.43
N ASP A 23 6.87 8.69 10.57
CA ASP A 23 7.79 9.77 10.96
C ASP A 23 7.13 10.81 11.87
N LYS A 24 5.81 11.01 11.74
CA LYS A 24 5.04 11.97 12.55
C LYS A 24 4.56 11.39 13.87
N LYS A 25 4.48 10.07 14.01
CA LYS A 25 3.87 9.39 15.15
C LYS A 25 4.95 8.67 15.93
N GLU A 26 5.08 9.02 17.21
CA GLU A 26 6.04 8.36 18.11
C GLU A 26 5.70 6.89 18.37
N ASN A 27 4.44 6.49 18.12
CA ASN A 27 3.94 5.15 18.36
C ASN A 27 3.42 4.51 17.06
N LEU A 28 4.05 3.40 16.65
CA LEU A 28 3.62 2.61 15.49
C LEU A 28 2.27 1.91 15.68
N LEU A 29 1.82 1.78 16.93
CA LEU A 29 0.51 1.25 17.29
C LEU A 29 -0.58 2.33 17.34
N ASP A 30 -0.25 3.57 16.94
CA ASP A 30 -1.27 4.60 16.72
C ASP A 30 -2.29 4.09 15.68
N MET A 31 -3.58 4.32 15.95
CA MET A 31 -4.67 3.81 15.13
C MET A 31 -4.56 4.28 13.67
N GLU A 32 -4.04 5.49 13.41
CA GLU A 32 -3.85 5.99 12.05
C GLU A 32 -2.75 5.23 11.31
N VAL A 33 -1.66 4.89 12.01
CA VAL A 33 -0.55 4.09 11.43
C VAL A 33 -1.04 2.68 11.14
N ILE A 34 -1.79 2.07 12.07
CA ILE A 34 -2.38 0.74 11.88
C ILE A 34 -3.36 0.75 10.70
N ALA A 35 -4.28 1.72 10.64
CA ALA A 35 -5.26 1.81 9.57
C ALA A 35 -4.59 1.99 8.20
N ALA A 36 -3.62 2.90 8.09
CA ALA A 36 -2.88 3.12 6.85
C ALA A 36 -2.09 1.88 6.41
N SER A 37 -1.49 1.16 7.37
CA SER A 37 -0.79 -0.11 7.10
C SER A 37 -1.73 -1.19 6.57
N GLN A 38 -2.92 -1.35 7.18
CA GLN A 38 -3.91 -2.32 6.74
C GLN A 38 -4.48 -2.02 5.35
N GLU A 39 -4.69 -0.75 5.01
CA GLU A 39 -5.11 -0.37 3.67
C GLU A 39 -4.02 -0.66 2.63
N LEU A 40 -2.75 -0.37 2.94
CA LEU A 40 -1.63 -0.72 2.07
C LEU A 40 -1.54 -2.23 1.84
N ASP A 41 -1.74 -3.05 2.86
CA ASP A 41 -1.75 -4.51 2.75
C ASP A 41 -2.87 -5.02 1.82
N LYS A 42 -4.06 -4.40 1.86
CA LYS A 42 -5.15 -4.74 0.92
C LYS A 42 -4.75 -4.44 -0.52
N ALA A 43 -4.18 -3.26 -0.78
CA ALA A 43 -3.73 -2.88 -2.12
C ALA A 43 -2.62 -3.80 -2.65
N LEU A 44 -1.67 -4.19 -1.80
CA LEU A 44 -0.61 -5.15 -2.14
C LEU A 44 -1.19 -6.54 -2.48
N ASN A 45 -2.20 -7.00 -1.73
CA ASN A 45 -2.86 -8.27 -2.01
C ASN A 45 -3.60 -8.26 -3.35
N GLU A 46 -4.31 -7.18 -3.67
CA GLU A 46 -4.95 -7.04 -4.99
C GLU A 46 -3.94 -7.07 -6.13
N TYR A 47 -2.84 -6.33 -5.98
CA TYR A 47 -1.75 -6.32 -6.96
C TYR A 47 -1.15 -7.70 -7.17
N ASN A 48 -0.89 -8.45 -6.08
CA ASN A 48 -0.37 -9.82 -6.16
C ASN A 48 -1.34 -10.75 -6.90
N ILE A 49 -2.66 -10.62 -6.65
CA ILE A 49 -3.68 -11.39 -7.37
C ILE A 49 -3.65 -11.06 -8.86
N ILE A 50 -3.57 -9.79 -9.23
CA ILE A 50 -3.50 -9.34 -10.63
C ILE A 50 -2.22 -9.87 -11.30
N GLN A 51 -1.06 -9.71 -10.68
CA GLN A 51 0.21 -10.25 -11.20
C GLN A 51 0.12 -11.77 -11.42
N SER A 52 -0.41 -12.51 -10.45
CA SER A 52 -0.51 -13.97 -10.54
C SER A 52 -1.41 -14.46 -11.69
N ARG A 53 -2.38 -13.65 -12.11
CA ARG A 53 -3.27 -13.95 -13.25
C ARG A 53 -2.62 -13.64 -14.59
N LEU A 54 -1.66 -12.72 -14.63
CA LEU A 54 -0.96 -12.31 -15.84
C LEU A 54 0.28 -13.16 -16.14
N LEU A 55 0.81 -13.85 -15.12
CA LEU A 55 1.92 -14.80 -15.23
C LEU A 55 1.47 -16.25 -15.51
N LYS A 56 0.16 -16.48 -15.68
CA LYS A 56 -0.44 -17.75 -16.14
C LYS A 56 -0.76 -17.68 -17.62
#